data_AF-A0A7W7M012-F1
#
_entry.id   AF-A0A7W7M012-F1
#
_cell.length_a   1.000
_cell.length_b   1.000
_cell.length_c   1.000
_cell.angle_alpha   90.00
_cell.angle_beta   90.00
_cell.angle_gamma   90.00
#
_symmetry.space_group_name_H-M   'P 1'
#
loop_
_entity.id
_entity.type
_entity.pdbx_description
1 polymer ?
#
loop_
_entity_poly.entity_id
_entity_poly.type
_entity_poly.pdbx_seq_one_letter_code
_entity_poly.pdbx_strand_id
1 'polypeptide(L)'
;MLRYVTATRYITPLHSGGSVPGVFEADDLGTYVVKFTGSAQGHKALVAEVIVGELARALGLRFPELVLVHFDPAVAEGEPHQEVRELHASSAGVNLGMDYLPGARDFTPEVAQAFPVDPLEAGRIVWLDALTVNVDRTVHSSNLMVWPTFGTAPPRLWLIDHGAALIFHHRWDGTDPRKAYDFRHHALGHYGPDVRAADAELAPRVTGELLRSILAEVPDAWLADEPGFATPDEAREAYVAYLHARARASEAWLPTDFPSARELAEENARRAARTEQGRPDWLKRVPNLHGRPAAEQDWSVHLE
;
A
#
# COMPACT_ATOMS: atom_id res chain seq x y z
N MET A 1 6.51 2.84 20.12
CA MET A 1 5.44 2.02 20.69
C MET A 1 4.13 2.38 20.04
N LEU A 2 3.53 1.44 19.32
CA LEU A 2 2.18 1.57 18.79
C LEU A 2 1.20 1.73 19.94
N ARG A 3 0.26 2.66 19.79
CA ARG A 3 -0.76 2.89 20.80
C ARG A 3 -1.81 1.80 20.73
N TYR A 4 -2.36 1.43 21.88
CA TYR A 4 -3.53 0.57 21.97
C TYR A 4 -4.78 1.42 22.09
N VAL A 5 -5.78 1.13 21.25
CA VAL A 5 -7.08 1.79 21.24
C VAL A 5 -8.19 0.74 21.16
N THR A 6 -9.39 1.09 21.59
CA THR A 6 -10.57 0.21 21.49
C THR A 6 -11.50 0.73 20.41
N ALA A 7 -11.87 -0.10 19.43
CA ALA A 7 -12.90 0.27 18.47
C ALA A 7 -14.24 0.48 19.19
N THR A 8 -14.86 1.64 18.99
CA THR A 8 -16.12 2.01 19.66
C THR A 8 -17.30 2.06 18.69
N ARG A 9 -17.07 2.38 17.42
CA ARG A 9 -18.13 2.49 16.43
C ARG A 9 -17.65 2.18 15.02
N TYR A 10 -18.40 1.33 14.33
CA TYR A 10 -18.22 1.10 12.89
C TYR A 10 -18.86 2.22 12.07
N ILE A 11 -18.08 2.87 11.20
CA ILE A 11 -18.56 3.96 10.34
C ILE A 11 -18.97 3.42 8.97
N THR A 12 -18.05 2.77 8.26
CA THR A 12 -18.30 2.32 6.89
C THR A 12 -17.29 1.27 6.44
N PRO A 13 -17.69 0.29 5.60
CA PRO A 13 -16.75 -0.59 4.91
C PRO A 13 -15.98 0.16 3.83
N LEU A 14 -14.72 -0.20 3.63
CA LEU A 14 -13.93 0.18 2.47
C LEU A 14 -13.88 -0.99 1.49
N HIS A 15 -14.26 -0.71 0.24
CA HIS A 15 -14.45 -1.73 -0.80
C HIS A 15 -13.22 -1.88 -1.70
N SER A 16 -12.01 -1.82 -1.12
CA SER A 16 -10.75 -1.93 -1.87
C SER A 16 -10.13 -3.31 -1.70
N GLY A 17 -10.01 -4.06 -2.79
CA GLY A 17 -9.31 -5.35 -2.82
C GLY A 17 -9.98 -6.45 -1.99
N GLY A 18 -9.26 -7.55 -1.77
CA GLY A 18 -9.78 -8.76 -1.09
C GLY A 18 -9.73 -8.74 0.44
N SER A 19 -9.26 -7.64 1.06
CA SER A 19 -9.08 -7.54 2.53
C SER A 19 -10.22 -6.82 3.27
N VAL A 20 -11.12 -6.17 2.53
CA VAL A 20 -12.34 -5.48 3.01
C VAL A 20 -12.15 -4.76 4.36
N PRO A 21 -11.23 -3.78 4.45
CA PRO A 21 -11.02 -3.03 5.68
C PRO A 21 -12.25 -2.16 6.02
N GLY A 22 -12.35 -1.71 7.27
CA GLY A 22 -13.45 -0.84 7.72
C GLY A 22 -12.95 0.41 8.42
N VAL A 23 -13.73 1.48 8.38
CA VAL A 23 -13.46 2.72 9.13
C VAL A 23 -14.16 2.68 10.48
N PHE A 24 -13.42 2.92 11.55
CA PHE A 24 -13.92 2.87 12.93
C PHE A 24 -13.53 4.12 13.71
N GLU A 25 -14.42 4.59 14.57
CA GLU A 25 -14.06 5.47 15.70
C GLU A 25 -13.48 4.62 16.83
N ALA A 26 -12.58 5.21 17.62
CA ALA A 26 -12.00 4.57 18.79
C ALA A 26 -12.20 5.40 20.08
N ASP A 27 -11.84 4.81 21.21
CA ASP A 27 -11.96 5.40 22.57
C ASP A 27 -11.06 6.62 22.80
N ASP A 28 -10.04 6.81 21.97
CA ASP A 28 -9.16 7.98 21.97
C ASP A 28 -9.67 9.16 21.11
N LEU A 29 -10.92 9.08 20.61
CA LEU A 29 -11.54 10.03 19.69
C LEU A 29 -10.89 10.07 18.29
N GLY A 30 -10.01 9.13 17.97
CA GLY A 30 -9.42 8.94 16.64
C GLY A 30 -10.36 8.18 15.69
N THR A 31 -10.06 8.27 14.40
CA THR A 31 -10.73 7.48 13.35
C THR A 31 -9.68 6.68 12.59
N TYR A 32 -9.91 5.37 12.46
CA TYR A 32 -8.92 4.46 11.92
C TYR A 32 -9.50 3.60 10.81
N VAL A 33 -8.71 3.36 9.78
CA VAL A 33 -8.91 2.24 8.85
C VAL A 33 -8.37 0.99 9.53
N VAL A 34 -9.27 0.06 9.87
CA VAL A 34 -8.93 -1.20 10.54
C VAL A 34 -8.73 -2.30 9.49
N LYS A 35 -7.54 -2.89 9.49
CA LYS A 35 -7.19 -4.09 8.74
C LYS A 35 -7.30 -5.31 9.66
N PHE A 36 -8.10 -6.29 9.24
CA PHE A 36 -8.50 -7.41 10.07
C PHE A 36 -7.56 -8.61 9.97
N THR A 37 -7.28 -9.21 11.12
CA THR A 37 -6.46 -10.44 11.29
C THR A 37 -7.08 -11.65 10.59
N GLY A 38 -8.41 -11.76 10.57
CA GLY A 38 -9.15 -12.81 9.87
C GLY A 38 -9.25 -12.64 8.35
N SER A 39 -8.64 -11.60 7.77
CA SER A 39 -8.66 -11.40 6.32
C SER A 39 -7.87 -12.50 5.59
N ALA A 40 -8.22 -12.75 4.32
CA ALA A 40 -7.56 -13.77 3.51
C ALA A 40 -6.05 -13.54 3.29
N GLN A 41 -5.58 -12.31 3.50
CA GLN A 41 -4.15 -11.95 3.42
C GLN A 41 -3.36 -12.42 4.65
N GLY A 42 -4.05 -12.66 5.78
CA GLY A 42 -3.48 -13.20 7.02
C GLY A 42 -2.53 -12.24 7.75
N HIS A 43 -1.93 -12.73 8.84
CA HIS A 43 -1.05 -11.94 9.70
C HIS A 43 0.17 -11.37 8.97
N LYS A 44 0.72 -12.06 7.96
CA LYS A 44 1.89 -11.59 7.20
C LYS A 44 1.70 -10.22 6.57
N ALA A 45 0.50 -9.93 6.06
CA ALA A 45 0.20 -8.61 5.51
C ALA A 45 0.19 -7.53 6.59
N LEU A 46 -0.34 -7.81 7.78
CA LEU A 46 -0.30 -6.88 8.91
C LEU A 46 1.12 -6.66 9.44
N VAL A 47 1.92 -7.73 9.51
CA VAL A 47 3.34 -7.67 9.85
C VAL A 47 4.11 -6.81 8.85
N ALA A 48 3.86 -6.99 7.55
CA ALA A 48 4.47 -6.16 6.51
C ALA A 48 4.05 -4.69 6.63
N GLU A 49 2.78 -4.41 6.90
CA GLU A 49 2.29 -3.05 7.12
C GLU A 49 3.02 -2.36 8.28
N VAL A 50 3.17 -3.03 9.43
CA VAL A 50 3.87 -2.49 10.59
C VAL A 50 5.34 -2.25 10.27
N ILE A 51 6.04 -3.26 9.73
CA ILE A 51 7.48 -3.16 9.46
C ILE A 51 7.76 -2.05 8.45
N VAL A 52 7.05 -2.02 7.33
CA VAL A 52 7.32 -1.07 6.25
C VAL A 52 6.79 0.31 6.58
N GLY A 53 5.62 0.42 7.20
CA GLY A 53 5.02 1.70 7.60
C GLY A 53 5.85 2.43 8.66
N GLU A 54 6.26 1.73 9.73
CA GLU A 54 7.10 2.34 10.77
C GLU A 54 8.53 2.62 10.27
N LEU A 55 9.06 1.78 9.36
CA LEU A 55 10.33 2.09 8.69
C LEU A 55 10.20 3.34 7.82
N ALA A 56 9.11 3.49 7.05
CA ALA A 56 8.85 4.68 6.25
C ALA A 56 8.84 5.94 7.14
N ARG A 57 8.09 5.91 8.25
CA ARG A 57 8.01 7.01 9.22
C ARG A 57 9.38 7.33 9.83
N ALA A 58 10.13 6.32 10.26
CA ALA A 58 11.47 6.49 10.80
C ALA A 58 12.47 7.07 9.80
N LEU A 59 12.27 6.82 8.50
CA LEU A 59 13.04 7.39 7.39
C LEU A 59 12.53 8.75 6.93
N GLY A 60 11.46 9.29 7.55
CA GLY A 60 10.89 10.61 7.24
C GLY A 60 9.96 10.62 6.02
N LEU A 61 9.51 9.45 5.56
CA LEU A 61 8.44 9.34 4.57
C LEU A 61 7.08 9.48 5.25
N ARG A 62 6.08 9.96 4.51
CA ARG A 62 4.73 10.22 5.04
C ARG A 62 3.92 8.95 4.93
N PHE A 63 3.65 8.34 6.06
CA PHE A 63 2.79 7.17 6.20
C PHE A 63 1.88 7.43 7.41
N PRO A 64 0.56 7.14 7.34
CA PRO A 64 -0.34 7.40 8.45
C PRO A 64 0.11 6.67 9.73
N GLU A 65 -0.25 7.19 10.89
CA GLU A 65 0.12 6.53 12.14
C GLU A 65 -0.56 5.16 12.26
N LEU A 66 0.15 4.17 12.77
CA LEU A 66 -0.41 2.85 13.09
C LEU A 66 -0.77 2.77 14.57
N VAL A 67 -1.82 2.00 14.85
CA VAL A 67 -2.27 1.66 16.20
C VAL A 67 -2.69 0.19 16.26
N LEU A 68 -2.67 -0.38 17.45
CA LEU A 68 -3.25 -1.68 17.73
C LEU A 68 -4.68 -1.48 18.22
N VAL A 69 -5.64 -2.02 17.47
CA VAL A 69 -7.07 -1.81 17.73
C VAL A 69 -7.64 -3.07 18.36
N HIS A 70 -8.12 -2.97 19.59
CA HIS A 70 -8.96 -4.01 20.17
C HIS A 70 -10.37 -3.91 19.56
N PHE A 71 -10.77 -4.94 18.83
CA PHE A 71 -12.02 -5.03 18.09
C PHE A 71 -12.95 -6.08 18.70
N ASP A 72 -14.12 -5.64 19.13
CA ASP A 72 -15.25 -6.50 19.49
C ASP A 72 -16.24 -6.51 18.30
N PRO A 73 -16.51 -7.67 17.67
CA PRO A 73 -17.44 -7.75 16.54
C PRO A 73 -18.84 -7.15 16.80
N ALA A 74 -19.27 -7.05 18.07
CA ALA A 74 -20.52 -6.41 18.45
C ALA A 74 -20.63 -4.95 17.96
N VAL A 75 -19.51 -4.22 17.83
CA VAL A 75 -19.53 -2.82 17.36
C VAL A 75 -19.89 -2.69 15.87
N ALA A 76 -19.88 -3.80 15.13
CA ALA A 76 -20.20 -3.90 13.71
C ALA A 76 -21.36 -4.88 13.42
N GLU A 77 -22.21 -5.19 14.40
CA GLU A 77 -23.34 -6.13 14.27
C GLU A 77 -24.31 -5.76 13.12
N GLY A 78 -24.44 -4.46 12.83
CA GLY A 78 -25.30 -3.93 11.77
C GLY A 78 -24.79 -4.11 10.33
N GLU A 79 -23.65 -4.76 10.11
CA GLU A 79 -23.08 -4.96 8.78
C GLU A 79 -24.00 -5.84 7.89
N PRO A 80 -24.52 -5.31 6.75
CA PRO A 80 -25.47 -6.05 5.91
C PRO A 80 -24.85 -7.22 5.15
N HIS A 81 -23.55 -7.18 4.84
CA HIS A 81 -22.89 -8.20 4.03
C HIS A 81 -22.40 -9.39 4.86
N GLN A 82 -22.83 -10.60 4.50
CA GLN A 82 -22.49 -11.82 5.24
C GLN A 82 -20.98 -12.08 5.30
N GLU A 83 -20.29 -11.95 4.17
CA GLU A 83 -18.84 -12.17 4.09
C GLU A 83 -18.07 -11.24 5.02
N VAL A 84 -18.52 -9.99 5.17
CA VAL A 84 -17.90 -9.01 6.08
C VAL A 84 -18.22 -9.33 7.54
N ARG A 85 -19.44 -9.79 7.84
CA ARG A 85 -19.76 -10.28 9.21
C ARG A 85 -18.92 -11.48 9.62
N GLU A 86 -18.67 -12.42 8.70
CA GLU A 86 -17.82 -13.58 8.95
C GLU A 86 -16.35 -13.16 9.18
N LEU A 87 -15.86 -12.19 8.39
CA LEU A 87 -14.56 -11.55 8.61
C LEU A 87 -14.48 -10.88 9.99
N HIS A 88 -15.48 -10.07 10.36
CA HIS A 88 -15.52 -9.42 11.67
C HIS A 88 -15.54 -10.47 12.81
N ALA A 89 -16.41 -11.48 12.72
CA ALA A 89 -16.52 -12.51 13.74
C ALA A 89 -15.21 -13.29 13.95
N SER A 90 -14.46 -13.56 12.87
CA SER A 90 -13.16 -14.24 12.92
C SER A 90 -12.00 -13.33 13.36
N SER A 91 -12.23 -12.02 13.49
CA SER A 91 -11.20 -11.02 13.78
C SER A 91 -11.34 -10.40 15.17
N ALA A 92 -12.09 -11.02 16.09
CA ALA A 92 -12.21 -10.55 17.47
C ALA A 92 -10.83 -10.46 18.15
N GLY A 93 -10.57 -9.35 18.86
CA GLY A 93 -9.30 -9.09 19.53
C GLY A 93 -8.44 -8.03 18.83
N VAL A 94 -7.12 -8.18 18.87
CA VAL A 94 -6.17 -7.15 18.40
C VAL A 94 -5.99 -7.19 16.88
N ASN A 95 -6.30 -6.08 16.23
CA ASN A 95 -6.14 -5.84 14.80
C ASN A 95 -5.25 -4.61 14.55
N LEU A 96 -4.93 -4.34 13.29
CA LEU A 96 -4.13 -3.17 12.92
C LEU A 96 -5.05 -2.01 12.52
N GLY A 97 -4.89 -0.87 13.17
CA GLY A 97 -5.49 0.39 12.77
C GLY A 97 -4.46 1.28 12.08
N MET A 98 -4.88 1.98 11.04
CA MET A 98 -4.12 3.02 10.37
C MET A 98 -4.92 4.32 10.42
N ASP A 99 -4.29 5.43 10.79
CA ASP A 99 -4.95 6.73 10.89
C ASP A 99 -5.68 7.07 9.59
N TYR A 100 -6.96 7.41 9.71
CA TYR A 100 -7.80 7.73 8.56
C TYR A 100 -7.55 9.17 8.13
N LEU A 101 -6.97 9.36 6.93
CA LEU A 101 -6.68 10.68 6.37
C LEU A 101 -7.95 11.29 5.74
N PRO A 102 -8.66 12.24 6.40
CA PRO A 102 -9.95 12.69 5.90
C PRO A 102 -9.76 13.48 4.60
N GLY A 103 -10.56 13.15 3.59
CA GLY A 103 -10.49 13.80 2.26
C GLY A 103 -9.22 13.50 1.47
N ALA A 104 -8.41 12.52 1.87
CA ALA A 104 -7.33 12.04 1.03
C ALA A 104 -7.90 11.50 -0.30
N ARG A 105 -7.12 11.64 -1.37
CA ARG A 105 -7.49 11.17 -2.71
C ARG A 105 -6.45 10.19 -3.22
N ASP A 106 -6.89 9.11 -3.86
CA ASP A 106 -5.98 8.15 -4.48
C ASP A 106 -5.09 8.83 -5.52
N PHE A 107 -3.82 8.43 -5.54
CA PHE A 107 -2.86 8.87 -6.54
C PHE A 107 -3.00 8.00 -7.79
N THR A 108 -4.02 8.28 -8.60
CA THR A 108 -4.31 7.57 -9.85
C THR A 108 -3.40 8.06 -11.00
N PRO A 109 -3.32 7.35 -12.13
CA PRO A 109 -2.61 7.83 -13.33
C PRO A 109 -3.06 9.23 -13.79
N GLU A 110 -4.33 9.57 -13.63
CA GLU A 110 -4.89 10.89 -13.98
C GLU A 110 -4.39 11.97 -13.02
N VAL A 111 -4.32 11.66 -11.72
CA VAL A 111 -3.75 12.58 -10.72
C VAL A 111 -2.26 12.78 -10.97
N ALA A 112 -1.52 11.71 -11.30
CA ALA A 112 -0.10 11.75 -11.57
C ALA A 112 0.29 12.63 -12.78
N GLN A 113 -0.62 12.89 -13.72
CA GLN A 113 -0.36 13.79 -14.85
C GLN A 113 -0.21 15.25 -14.42
N ALA A 114 -0.86 15.66 -13.32
CA ALA A 114 -0.91 17.04 -12.87
C ALA A 114 -0.20 17.27 -11.53
N PHE A 115 -0.02 16.22 -10.72
CA PHE A 115 0.59 16.33 -9.42
C PHE A 115 2.13 16.26 -9.53
N PRO A 116 2.87 17.32 -9.16
CA PRO A 116 4.32 17.30 -9.20
C PRO A 116 4.88 16.47 -8.04
N VAL A 117 5.81 15.57 -8.35
CA VAL A 117 6.62 14.86 -7.36
C VAL A 117 8.08 15.17 -7.66
N ASP A 118 8.80 15.61 -6.63
CA ASP A 118 10.23 15.89 -6.75
C ASP A 118 11.03 14.59 -7.02
N PRO A 119 12.05 14.59 -7.89
CA PRO A 119 12.86 13.42 -8.18
C PRO A 119 13.45 12.73 -6.94
N LEU A 120 13.88 13.47 -5.92
CA LEU A 120 14.38 12.88 -4.68
C LEU A 120 13.26 12.27 -3.85
N GLU A 121 12.09 12.93 -3.78
CA GLU A 121 10.91 12.36 -3.12
C GLU A 121 10.47 11.04 -3.76
N ALA A 122 10.41 11.00 -5.10
CA ALA A 122 10.14 9.78 -5.85
C ALA A 122 11.23 8.73 -5.59
N GLY A 123 12.51 9.13 -5.61
CA GLY A 123 13.66 8.29 -5.31
C GLY A 123 13.57 7.61 -3.94
N ARG A 124 13.17 8.34 -2.90
CA ARG A 124 13.04 7.81 -1.54
C ARG A 124 11.93 6.77 -1.40
N ILE A 125 10.79 6.97 -2.08
CA ILE A 125 9.68 6.01 -2.07
C ILE A 125 10.08 4.74 -2.82
N VAL A 126 10.60 4.89 -4.05
CA VAL A 126 11.11 3.77 -4.84
C VAL A 126 12.20 2.99 -4.09
N TRP A 127 13.09 3.70 -3.41
CA TRP A 127 14.15 3.09 -2.60
C TRP A 127 13.58 2.25 -1.45
N LEU A 128 12.58 2.78 -0.72
CA LEU A 128 11.90 2.03 0.34
C LEU A 128 11.24 0.77 -0.22
N ASP A 129 10.53 0.88 -1.33
CA ASP A 129 9.86 -0.26 -1.97
C ASP A 129 10.88 -1.29 -2.46
N ALA A 130 12.05 -0.87 -2.96
CA ALA A 130 13.12 -1.77 -3.37
C ALA A 130 13.82 -2.47 -2.17
N LEU A 131 14.06 -1.74 -1.07
CA LEU A 131 14.56 -2.32 0.19
C LEU A 131 13.59 -3.38 0.72
N THR A 132 12.30 -3.08 0.71
CA THR A 132 11.25 -3.93 1.29
C THR A 132 10.66 -4.92 0.30
N VAL A 133 11.16 -4.95 -0.95
CA VAL A 133 10.67 -5.86 -2.00
C VAL A 133 9.16 -5.68 -2.26
N ASN A 134 8.69 -4.45 -2.24
CA ASN A 134 7.32 -4.08 -2.56
C ASN A 134 7.17 -3.79 -4.06
N VAL A 135 6.94 -4.83 -4.86
CA VAL A 135 6.73 -4.70 -6.32
C VAL A 135 5.29 -4.38 -6.70
N ASP A 136 4.38 -4.29 -5.72
CA ASP A 136 2.94 -4.06 -5.95
C ASP A 136 2.61 -2.59 -6.23
N ARG A 137 3.50 -1.66 -5.85
CA ARG A 137 3.36 -0.22 -6.12
C ARG A 137 3.53 0.08 -7.61
N THR A 138 2.45 -0.05 -8.36
CA THR A 138 2.42 0.09 -9.81
C THR A 138 1.57 1.27 -10.26
N VAL A 139 1.70 1.67 -11.53
CA VAL A 139 0.88 2.76 -12.11
C VAL A 139 -0.63 2.54 -11.91
N HIS A 140 -1.11 1.30 -11.92
CA HIS A 140 -2.54 0.99 -11.77
C HIS A 140 -2.98 0.68 -10.33
N SER A 141 -2.04 0.37 -9.46
CA SER A 141 -2.26 0.16 -8.02
C SER A 141 -1.15 0.87 -7.27
N SER A 142 -1.27 2.19 -7.15
CA SER A 142 -0.16 3.00 -6.63
C SER A 142 -0.02 2.87 -5.12
N ASN A 143 -1.07 2.51 -4.40
CA ASN A 143 -1.13 2.50 -2.93
C ASN A 143 -0.55 3.82 -2.34
N LEU A 144 -0.78 4.93 -3.04
CA LEU A 144 -0.34 6.27 -2.67
C LEU A 144 -1.56 7.18 -2.62
N MET A 145 -1.55 8.14 -1.70
CA MET A 145 -2.59 9.13 -1.56
C MET A 145 -2.03 10.55 -1.61
N VAL A 146 -2.87 11.49 -2.03
CA VAL A 146 -2.63 12.92 -1.95
C VAL A 146 -3.42 13.49 -0.77
N TRP A 147 -2.74 14.13 0.18
CA TRP A 147 -3.35 14.73 1.37
C TRP A 147 -2.50 15.87 1.96
N PRO A 148 -3.12 16.94 2.52
CA PRO A 148 -4.55 17.23 2.54
C PRO A 148 -5.07 17.79 1.20
N THR A 149 -6.36 17.59 0.91
CA THR A 149 -6.98 18.11 -0.34
C THR A 149 -7.99 19.24 -0.12
N PHE A 150 -8.23 19.63 1.12
CA PHE A 150 -9.16 20.69 1.49
C PHE A 150 -8.64 22.12 1.26
N GLY A 151 -7.40 22.27 0.76
CA GLY A 151 -6.77 23.58 0.53
C GLY A 151 -6.27 24.29 1.79
N THR A 152 -6.28 23.61 2.95
CA THR A 152 -5.76 24.15 4.22
C THR A 152 -4.24 24.14 4.31
N ALA A 153 -3.59 23.25 3.56
CA ALA A 153 -2.14 23.17 3.40
C ALA A 153 -1.80 22.60 2.01
N PRO A 154 -0.55 22.78 1.52
CA PRO A 154 -0.13 22.16 0.27
C PRO A 154 -0.29 20.63 0.33
N PRO A 155 -0.91 20.02 -0.69
CA PRO A 155 -1.06 18.56 -0.74
C PRO A 155 0.30 17.89 -0.83
N ARG A 156 0.46 16.76 -0.14
CA ARG A 156 1.66 15.93 -0.14
C ARG A 156 1.29 14.50 -0.54
N LEU A 157 2.30 13.76 -0.98
CA LEU A 157 2.18 12.34 -1.26
C LEU A 157 2.35 11.55 0.05
N TRP A 158 1.46 10.59 0.27
CA TRP A 158 1.43 9.68 1.42
C TRP A 158 1.44 8.23 0.94
N LEU A 159 2.21 7.39 1.62
CA LEU A 159 2.25 5.96 1.40
C LEU A 159 1.13 5.31 2.20
N ILE A 160 0.47 4.33 1.60
CA ILE A 160 -0.43 3.39 2.27
C ILE A 160 -0.14 1.98 1.75
N ASP A 161 -0.72 1.01 2.42
CA ASP A 161 -0.87 -0.38 1.98
C ASP A 161 0.43 -1.06 1.49
N HIS A 162 1.16 -1.56 2.46
CA HIS A 162 2.38 -2.35 2.31
C HIS A 162 2.15 -3.85 2.55
N GLY A 163 0.90 -4.32 2.60
CA GLY A 163 0.57 -5.71 2.88
C GLY A 163 1.14 -6.73 1.86
N ALA A 164 1.49 -6.28 0.66
CA ALA A 164 2.14 -7.08 -0.38
C ALA A 164 3.69 -6.93 -0.42
N ALA A 165 4.26 -6.14 0.49
CA ALA A 165 5.70 -5.99 0.63
C ALA A 165 6.32 -7.21 1.32
N LEU A 166 7.65 -7.19 1.48
CA LEU A 166 8.45 -8.21 2.15
C LEU A 166 8.28 -9.61 1.55
N ILE A 167 8.11 -9.74 0.23
CA ILE A 167 7.84 -11.00 -0.49
C ILE A 167 8.71 -12.19 -0.02
N PHE A 168 9.96 -11.92 0.39
CA PHE A 168 10.87 -12.92 0.95
C PHE A 168 10.33 -13.65 2.19
N HIS A 169 9.45 -13.05 2.99
CA HIS A 169 8.88 -13.66 4.18
C HIS A 169 7.88 -14.79 3.87
N HIS A 170 7.48 -14.97 2.61
CA HIS A 170 6.75 -16.16 2.17
C HIS A 170 7.68 -17.34 1.88
N ARG A 171 8.99 -17.08 1.76
CA ARG A 171 10.03 -18.08 1.49
C ARG A 171 11.39 -17.63 2.00
N TRP A 172 11.62 -17.84 3.30
CA TRP A 172 12.89 -17.52 3.96
C TRP A 172 14.10 -18.20 3.30
N ASP A 173 13.95 -19.49 2.98
CA ASP A 173 15.02 -20.30 2.39
C ASP A 173 15.44 -19.81 0.99
N GLY A 174 16.72 -19.49 0.85
CA GLY A 174 17.35 -19.17 -0.43
C GLY A 174 17.07 -17.76 -0.95
N THR A 175 16.48 -16.87 -0.14
CA THR A 175 16.35 -15.46 -0.53
C THR A 175 17.68 -14.74 -0.34
N ASP A 176 18.29 -14.31 -1.45
CA ASP A 176 19.49 -13.48 -1.45
C ASP A 176 19.11 -12.01 -1.19
N PRO A 177 19.57 -11.37 -0.10
CA PRO A 177 19.30 -9.96 0.18
C PRO A 177 19.87 -9.01 -0.89
N ARG A 178 20.79 -9.47 -1.76
CA ARG A 178 21.34 -8.70 -2.89
C ARG A 178 20.48 -8.75 -4.14
N LYS A 179 19.44 -9.59 -4.18
CA LYS A 179 18.62 -9.78 -5.38
C LYS A 179 17.94 -8.47 -5.79
N ALA A 180 18.17 -8.05 -7.03
CA ALA A 180 17.44 -6.98 -7.68
C ALA A 180 16.05 -7.46 -8.14
N TYR A 181 15.07 -6.58 -8.05
CA TYR A 181 13.71 -6.82 -8.53
C TYR A 181 13.37 -5.76 -9.60
N ASP A 182 12.43 -6.11 -10.48
CA ASP A 182 12.02 -5.23 -11.58
C ASP A 182 11.04 -4.16 -11.08
N PHE A 183 11.46 -2.89 -11.16
CA PHE A 183 10.67 -1.72 -10.78
C PHE A 183 10.29 -0.83 -11.98
N ARG A 184 10.42 -1.32 -13.22
CA ARG A 184 10.14 -0.53 -14.43
C ARG A 184 8.72 0.02 -14.50
N HIS A 185 7.75 -0.67 -13.88
CA HIS A 185 6.34 -0.26 -13.84
C HIS A 185 5.92 0.44 -12.54
N HIS A 186 6.90 0.88 -11.75
CA HIS A 186 6.64 1.57 -10.50
C HIS A 186 5.81 2.86 -10.73
N ALA A 187 4.84 3.13 -9.84
CA ALA A 187 3.93 4.27 -9.97
C ALA A 187 4.62 5.64 -10.11
N LEU A 188 5.85 5.75 -9.59
CA LEU A 188 6.65 6.97 -9.62
C LEU A 188 7.80 6.95 -10.64
N GLY A 189 7.88 5.92 -11.49
CA GLY A 189 8.98 5.77 -12.45
C GLY A 189 9.11 6.95 -13.42
N HIS A 190 8.00 7.54 -13.86
CA HIS A 190 7.99 8.67 -14.80
C HIS A 190 8.44 10.01 -14.20
N TYR A 191 8.62 10.11 -12.88
CA TYR A 191 9.13 11.31 -12.22
C TYR A 191 10.67 11.40 -12.21
N GLY A 192 11.37 10.43 -12.83
CA GLY A 192 12.83 10.40 -12.84
C GLY A 192 13.42 10.24 -11.43
N PRO A 193 13.04 9.19 -10.68
CA PRO A 193 13.42 9.03 -9.28
C PRO A 193 14.95 8.99 -9.08
N ASP A 194 15.48 9.89 -8.23
CA ASP A 194 16.89 9.91 -7.85
C ASP A 194 17.17 8.90 -6.72
N VAL A 195 17.18 7.62 -7.10
CA VAL A 195 17.39 6.51 -6.16
C VAL A 195 18.81 6.50 -5.55
N ARG A 196 19.80 7.12 -6.21
CA ARG A 196 21.19 7.14 -5.71
C ARG A 196 21.32 8.17 -4.60
N ALA A 197 20.73 9.35 -4.77
CA ALA A 197 20.66 10.34 -3.69
C ALA A 197 19.83 9.81 -2.51
N ALA A 198 18.72 9.13 -2.79
CA ALA A 198 17.93 8.47 -1.76
C ALA A 198 18.73 7.41 -1.00
N ASP A 199 19.51 6.57 -1.70
CA ASP A 199 20.34 5.54 -1.06
C ASP A 199 21.39 6.14 -0.12
N ALA A 200 22.08 7.18 -0.57
CA ALA A 200 23.07 7.89 0.23
C ALA A 200 22.46 8.51 1.50
N GLU A 201 21.19 8.96 1.43
CA GLU A 201 20.46 9.50 2.59
C GLU A 201 19.93 8.41 3.52
N LEU A 202 19.33 7.34 2.98
CA LEU A 202 18.49 6.41 3.73
C LEU A 202 19.21 5.15 4.18
N ALA A 203 20.11 4.58 3.38
CA ALA A 203 20.77 3.31 3.72
C ALA A 203 21.53 3.36 5.06
N PRO A 204 22.29 4.43 5.39
CA PRO A 204 22.98 4.52 6.68
C PRO A 204 22.04 4.60 7.90
N ARG A 205 20.77 4.97 7.68
CA ARG A 205 19.76 5.10 8.75
C ARG A 205 19.09 3.77 9.08
N VAL A 206 19.16 2.77 8.20
CA VAL A 206 18.58 1.44 8.43
C VAL A 206 19.54 0.59 9.26
N THR A 207 19.61 0.88 10.56
CA THR A 207 20.46 0.17 11.52
C THR A 207 19.74 -1.04 12.10
N GLY A 208 20.51 -2.02 12.61
CA GLY A 208 19.93 -3.14 13.35
C GLY A 208 19.15 -2.72 14.60
N GLU A 209 19.53 -1.60 15.24
CA GLU A 209 18.81 -1.03 16.38
C GLU A 209 17.43 -0.50 15.96
N LEU A 210 17.38 0.30 14.89
CA LEU A 210 16.12 0.81 14.35
C LEU A 210 15.19 -0.36 13.99
N LEU A 211 15.70 -1.35 13.25
CA LEU A 211 14.90 -2.51 12.84
C LEU A 211 14.37 -3.29 14.03
N ARG A 212 15.19 -3.54 15.08
CA ARG A 212 14.69 -4.19 16.30
C ARG A 212 13.61 -3.40 17.00
N SER A 213 13.75 -2.06 17.08
CA SER A 213 12.71 -1.23 17.69
C SER A 213 11.39 -1.30 16.93
N ILE A 214 11.42 -1.37 15.59
CA ILE A 214 10.22 -1.52 14.75
C ILE A 214 9.62 -2.92 14.92
N LEU A 215 10.44 -3.97 14.88
CA LEU A 215 9.98 -5.35 15.00
C LEU A 215 9.42 -5.68 16.39
N ALA A 216 9.83 -4.94 17.43
CA ALA A 216 9.26 -5.03 18.77
C ALA A 216 7.80 -4.54 18.83
N GLU A 217 7.36 -3.74 17.86
CA GLU A 217 5.97 -3.26 17.76
C GLU A 217 5.01 -4.32 17.20
N VAL A 218 5.53 -5.35 16.54
CA VAL A 218 4.71 -6.42 15.97
C VAL A 218 4.25 -7.35 17.09
N PRO A 219 2.93 -7.58 17.28
CA PRO A 219 2.42 -8.49 18.30
C PRO A 219 2.94 -9.92 18.15
N ASP A 220 3.29 -10.57 19.27
CA ASP A 220 3.73 -11.98 19.30
C ASP A 220 2.73 -12.92 18.62
N ALA A 221 1.43 -12.70 18.83
CA ALA A 221 0.37 -13.51 18.25
C ALA A 221 0.35 -13.50 16.72
N TRP A 222 0.92 -12.48 16.08
CA TRP A 222 1.02 -12.40 14.61
C TRP A 222 2.25 -13.14 14.07
N LEU A 223 3.19 -13.54 14.94
CA LEU A 223 4.43 -14.25 14.60
C LEU A 223 4.50 -15.67 15.16
N ALA A 224 3.61 -16.04 16.10
CA ALA A 224 3.67 -17.29 16.86
C ALA A 224 3.66 -18.55 15.99
N ASP A 225 2.93 -18.54 14.87
CA ASP A 225 2.79 -19.67 13.95
C ASP A 225 3.62 -19.51 12.67
N GLU A 226 4.63 -18.64 12.66
CA GLU A 226 5.46 -18.41 11.47
C GLU A 226 6.27 -19.67 11.12
N PRO A 227 6.05 -20.29 9.94
CA PRO A 227 6.76 -21.51 9.58
C PRO A 227 8.27 -21.30 9.47
N GLY A 228 9.04 -22.14 10.17
CA GLY A 228 10.50 -22.11 10.15
C GLY A 228 11.14 -21.44 11.38
N PHE A 229 10.34 -20.89 12.31
CA PHE A 229 10.82 -20.34 13.57
C PHE A 229 10.10 -20.98 14.76
N ALA A 230 10.83 -21.20 15.86
CA ALA A 230 10.26 -21.76 17.07
C ALA A 230 9.61 -20.69 17.96
N THR A 231 9.99 -19.42 17.79
CA THR A 231 9.49 -18.32 18.61
C THR A 231 9.30 -17.03 17.80
N PRO A 232 8.40 -16.11 18.24
CA PRO A 232 8.28 -14.77 17.67
C PRO A 232 9.62 -14.01 17.59
N ASP A 233 10.48 -14.14 18.60
CA ASP A 233 11.78 -13.45 18.63
C ASP A 233 12.76 -13.96 17.56
N GLU A 234 12.75 -15.26 17.28
CA GLU A 234 13.52 -15.81 16.15
C GLU A 234 13.03 -15.26 14.81
N ALA A 235 11.70 -15.15 14.63
CA ALA A 235 11.13 -14.53 13.43
C ALA A 235 11.52 -13.05 13.31
N ARG A 236 11.47 -12.28 14.41
CA ARG A 236 11.92 -10.87 14.43
C ARG A 236 13.38 -10.72 14.03
N GLU A 237 14.27 -11.51 14.62
CA GLU A 237 15.70 -11.44 14.27
C GLU A 237 15.95 -11.87 12.81
N ALA A 238 15.14 -12.75 12.22
CA ALA A 238 15.22 -13.08 10.81
C ALA A 238 14.87 -11.89 9.91
N TYR A 239 13.79 -11.13 10.23
CA TYR A 239 13.47 -9.87 9.53
C TYR A 239 14.60 -8.84 9.67
N VAL A 240 15.11 -8.64 10.88
CA VAL A 240 16.22 -7.72 11.17
C VAL A 240 17.45 -8.09 10.35
N ALA A 241 17.85 -9.36 10.38
CA ALA A 241 19.01 -9.86 9.66
C ALA A 241 18.88 -9.64 8.14
N TYR A 242 17.71 -9.98 7.57
CA TYR A 242 17.47 -9.83 6.14
C TYR A 242 17.47 -8.36 5.71
N LEU A 243 16.67 -7.51 6.36
CA LEU A 243 16.54 -6.09 5.98
C LEU A 243 17.84 -5.32 6.19
N HIS A 244 18.56 -5.60 7.28
CA HIS A 244 19.87 -4.98 7.53
C HIS A 244 20.91 -5.42 6.49
N ALA A 245 20.98 -6.72 6.16
CA ALA A 245 21.87 -7.22 5.12
C ALA A 245 21.54 -6.63 3.75
N ARG A 246 20.25 -6.49 3.43
CA ARG A 246 19.78 -5.88 2.18
C ARG A 246 20.13 -4.40 2.11
N ALA A 247 19.85 -3.62 3.15
CA ALA A 247 20.23 -2.19 3.21
C ALA A 247 21.74 -1.98 2.99
N ARG A 248 22.58 -2.83 3.58
CA ARG A 248 24.04 -2.78 3.39
C ARG A 248 24.52 -3.20 1.99
N ALA A 249 23.67 -3.86 1.22
CA ALA A 249 23.96 -4.32 -0.12
C ALA A 249 23.20 -3.52 -1.19
N SER A 250 22.77 -2.30 -0.87
CA SER A 250 21.97 -1.44 -1.76
C SER A 250 22.53 -1.32 -3.16
N GLU A 251 23.84 -1.12 -3.29
CA GLU A 251 24.55 -1.02 -4.57
C GLU A 251 24.25 -2.19 -5.53
N ALA A 252 23.89 -3.38 -5.02
CA ALA A 252 23.59 -4.56 -5.82
C ALA A 252 22.14 -4.64 -6.34
N TRP A 253 21.19 -3.91 -5.75
CA TRP A 253 19.77 -4.02 -6.08
C TRP A 253 19.06 -2.71 -6.41
N LEU A 254 19.73 -1.55 -6.28
CA LEU A 254 19.12 -0.26 -6.61
C LEU A 254 18.50 -0.26 -8.01
N PRO A 255 17.21 0.04 -8.15
CA PRO A 255 16.57 0.12 -9.45
C PRO A 255 16.99 1.40 -10.14
N THR A 256 17.72 1.31 -11.25
CA THR A 256 18.18 2.48 -12.02
C THR A 256 17.58 2.56 -13.42
N ASP A 257 16.83 1.55 -13.82
CA ASP A 257 16.24 1.45 -15.16
C ASP A 257 14.75 1.79 -15.09
N PHE A 258 14.44 3.08 -15.23
CA PHE A 258 13.07 3.57 -15.34
C PHE A 258 12.79 3.96 -16.78
N PRO A 259 11.81 3.31 -17.44
CA PRO A 259 11.42 3.68 -18.79
C PRO A 259 10.88 5.12 -18.82
N SER A 260 11.23 5.85 -19.89
CA SER A 260 10.67 7.17 -20.16
C SER A 260 9.14 7.10 -20.33
N ALA A 261 8.46 8.23 -20.16
CA ALA A 261 7.01 8.33 -20.37
C ALA A 261 6.57 7.82 -21.76
N ARG A 262 7.40 8.02 -22.78
CA ARG A 262 7.17 7.51 -24.14
C ARG A 262 7.27 6.00 -24.20
N GLU A 263 8.31 5.41 -23.62
CA GLU A 263 8.50 3.95 -23.59
C GLU A 263 7.37 3.26 -22.83
N LEU A 264 6.94 3.82 -21.70
CA LEU A 264 5.78 3.34 -20.93
C LEU A 264 4.49 3.40 -21.75
N ALA A 265 4.22 4.51 -22.44
CA ALA A 265 3.04 4.66 -23.29
C ALA A 265 3.04 3.65 -24.45
N GLU A 266 4.18 3.46 -25.11
CA GLU A 266 4.34 2.49 -26.19
C GLU A 266 4.20 1.04 -25.70
N GLU A 267 4.71 0.71 -24.51
CA GLU A 267 4.56 -0.61 -23.90
C GLU A 267 3.11 -0.89 -23.48
N ASN A 268 2.45 0.07 -22.84
CA ASN A 268 1.04 -0.02 -22.46
C ASN A 268 0.14 -0.18 -23.68
N ALA A 269 0.39 0.58 -24.76
CA ALA A 269 -0.34 0.43 -26.03
C ALA A 269 -0.14 -0.98 -26.62
N ARG A 270 1.09 -1.51 -26.59
CA ARG A 270 1.39 -2.90 -27.02
C ARG A 270 0.70 -3.94 -26.14
N ARG A 271 0.62 -3.72 -24.82
CA ARG A 271 -0.05 -4.62 -23.88
C ARG A 271 -1.57 -4.60 -24.10
N ALA A 272 -2.17 -3.42 -24.23
CA ALA A 272 -3.59 -3.26 -24.55
C ALA A 272 -3.93 -3.93 -25.88
N ALA A 273 -3.12 -3.72 -26.93
CA ALA A 273 -3.31 -4.37 -28.23
C ALA A 273 -3.22 -5.90 -28.15
N ARG A 274 -2.28 -6.46 -27.36
CA ARG A 274 -2.19 -7.91 -27.13
C ARG A 274 -3.41 -8.46 -26.37
N THR A 275 -3.83 -7.78 -25.31
CA THR A 275 -5.05 -8.16 -24.56
C THR A 275 -6.27 -8.13 -25.48
N GLU A 276 -6.39 -7.10 -26.31
CA GLU A 276 -7.48 -6.97 -27.26
C GLU A 276 -7.46 -8.07 -28.34
N GLN A 277 -6.29 -8.43 -28.86
CA GLN A 277 -6.14 -9.54 -29.81
C GLN A 277 -6.52 -10.90 -29.19
N GLY A 278 -6.15 -11.13 -27.92
CA GLY A 278 -6.43 -12.36 -27.18
C GLY A 278 -7.88 -12.50 -26.69
N ARG A 279 -8.70 -11.46 -26.80
CA ARG A 279 -10.11 -11.53 -26.42
C ARG A 279 -10.92 -12.42 -27.38
N PRO A 280 -11.99 -13.09 -26.92
CA PRO A 280 -12.99 -13.65 -27.81
C PRO A 280 -13.69 -12.55 -28.62
N ASP A 281 -14.09 -12.82 -29.87
CA ASP A 281 -14.63 -11.79 -30.78
C ASP A 281 -15.91 -11.10 -30.26
N TRP A 282 -16.68 -11.76 -29.41
CA TRP A 282 -17.87 -11.19 -28.76
C TRP A 282 -17.52 -10.16 -27.68
N LEU A 283 -16.29 -10.17 -27.15
CA LEU A 283 -15.78 -9.27 -26.12
C LEU A 283 -14.98 -8.10 -26.72
N LYS A 284 -14.56 -8.19 -27.99
CA LYS A 284 -13.91 -7.11 -28.76
C LYS A 284 -14.89 -6.04 -29.25
N ARG A 285 -16.19 -6.36 -29.23
CA ARG A 285 -17.28 -5.50 -29.75
C ARG A 285 -18.28 -5.12 -28.67
N VAL A 286 -17.83 -4.88 -27.45
CA VAL A 286 -18.71 -4.30 -26.42
C VAL A 286 -18.92 -2.82 -26.78
N PRO A 287 -20.15 -2.38 -27.10
CA PRO A 287 -20.41 -0.97 -27.36
C PRO A 287 -20.08 -0.16 -26.10
N ASN A 288 -19.45 1.00 -26.27
CA ASN A 288 -19.17 1.91 -25.17
C ASN A 288 -20.49 2.44 -24.60
N LEU A 289 -21.01 1.81 -23.54
CA LEU A 289 -22.25 2.21 -22.86
C LEU A 289 -22.09 3.49 -22.02
N HIS A 290 -20.90 4.08 -21.96
CA HIS A 290 -20.62 5.34 -21.26
C HIS A 290 -20.54 6.57 -22.19
N GLY A 291 -20.78 6.41 -23.50
CA GLY A 291 -20.99 7.55 -24.38
C GLY A 291 -22.36 8.16 -24.12
N ARG A 292 -22.43 9.35 -23.50
CA ARG A 292 -23.66 10.16 -23.56
C ARG A 292 -24.01 10.36 -25.04
N PRO A 293 -25.27 10.12 -25.47
CA PRO A 293 -25.64 10.40 -26.85
C PRO A 293 -25.41 11.90 -27.11
N ALA A 294 -24.90 12.23 -28.30
CA ALA A 294 -24.87 13.61 -28.77
C ALA A 294 -26.32 14.11 -28.80
N ALA A 295 -26.66 15.03 -27.91
CA ALA A 295 -27.92 15.75 -28.00
C ALA A 295 -27.82 16.68 -29.22
N GLU A 296 -28.41 16.28 -30.35
CA GLU A 296 -28.77 17.25 -31.37
C GLU A 296 -29.84 18.16 -30.77
N GLN A 297 -29.51 19.44 -30.58
CA GLN A 297 -30.51 20.45 -30.26
C GLN A 297 -31.38 20.66 -31.49
N ASP A 298 -32.55 20.04 -31.48
CA ASP A 298 -33.65 20.41 -32.36
C ASP A 298 -34.20 21.76 -31.89
N TRP A 299 -33.92 22.81 -32.67
CA TRP A 299 -34.44 24.17 -32.46
C TRP A 299 -35.84 24.37 -33.03
N SER A 300 -36.59 23.29 -33.27
CA SER A 300 -37.95 23.38 -33.78
C SER A 300 -39.01 23.35 -32.67
N VAL A 301 -39.57 24.55 -32.45
CA VAL A 301 -40.97 24.85 -32.10
C VAL A 301 -41.44 24.57 -30.67
N HIS A 302 -41.49 25.63 -29.85
CA HIS A 302 -42.72 25.99 -29.14
C HIS A 302 -42.96 27.50 -29.28
N LEU A 303 -43.67 27.84 -30.36
CA LEU A 303 -44.58 28.98 -30.40
C LEU A 303 -45.98 28.42 -30.12
N GLU A 304 -46.55 28.79 -28.98
CA GLU A 304 -47.85 29.46 -28.92
C GLU A 304 -47.78 30.56 -27.85
#